data_AF-A0A814PVW2-F1
#
_entry.id   AF-A0A814PVW2-F1
#
_cell.length_a   1.000
_cell.length_b   1.000
_cell.length_c   1.000
_cell.angle_alpha   90.00
_cell.angle_beta   90.00
_cell.angle_gamma   90.00
#
_symmetry.space_group_name_H-M   'P 1'
#
loop_
_entity.id
_entity.type
_entity.pdbx_description
1 polymer ?
#
loop_
_entity_poly.entity_id
_entity_poly.type
_entity_poly.pdbx_seq_one_letter_code
_entity_poly.pdbx_strand_id
1 'polypeptide(L)'
;MYEMPKWLVYWIVYASFGTIEHWRYVFTRSLPFYWLVKCMFLIWLMFSEQTSWIYRQLMRCLMFTIGRLKTKRISFIINPPDENVELQIKNVGNTKDNIHRRCDSQGVVNLHSLEDGNYEIEAYSLTTVPLLLIHKFQIKIANAAVDVEAVDLKVTTLHVTFKKSDKPFDAAQIQGQFTSSLGGKCNLTGRTNSAGIITIPLPEGVIASFIAEKDQIKVPKQGNVTIPSPSSTPATVPRQPKCIIIDLDSSSFSSSVNPTEKNARVVVLGDISGSMGGGNKMDILRRSFQEIFEKCLKNQWNVTLASWDTGIEWCTETWIQSSQTTSVTSWIQRQQPRGSNDMRNAIEDCMKRYPDATDVYVMCDGDITPFVASVGGGAENWSSYRSRFPKTKFHFIALGAGASIEPMEAMATTGGGMFTHAT
;
A
#
# COMPACT_ATOMS: atom_id res chain seq x y z
N MET A 1 -1.89 19.73 10.68
CA MET A 1 -2.50 20.82 11.47
C MET A 1 -2.05 22.11 10.81
N TYR A 2 -2.88 22.72 9.95
CA TYR A 2 -2.47 23.89 9.17
C TYR A 2 -2.44 25.13 10.07
N GLU A 3 -1.25 25.65 10.34
CA GLU A 3 -1.10 27.00 10.91
C GLU A 3 -1.44 28.01 9.82
N MET A 4 -2.66 28.57 9.87
CA MET A 4 -2.99 29.68 9.00
C MET A 4 -2.10 30.88 9.37
N PRO A 5 -1.50 31.57 8.40
CA PRO A 5 -0.70 32.75 8.68
C PRO A 5 -1.53 33.79 9.44
N LYS A 6 -1.00 34.31 10.55
CA LYS A 6 -1.69 35.27 11.45
C LYS A 6 -2.30 36.46 10.68
N TRP A 7 -1.70 36.84 9.55
CA TRP A 7 -2.16 37.92 8.68
C TRP A 7 -3.50 37.62 7.99
N LEU A 8 -3.79 36.38 7.61
CA LEU A 8 -5.05 36.02 6.93
C LEU A 8 -6.25 36.14 7.88
N VAL A 9 -6.05 35.78 9.15
CA VAL A 9 -7.07 35.85 10.20
C VAL A 9 -7.44 37.31 10.49
N TYR A 10 -6.46 38.20 10.51
CA TYR A 10 -6.69 39.64 10.65
C TYR A 10 -7.66 40.16 9.58
N TRP A 11 -7.44 39.79 8.31
CA TRP A 11 -8.31 40.22 7.20
C TRP A 11 -9.74 39.68 7.29
N ILE A 12 -9.93 38.44 7.75
CA ILE A 12 -11.27 37.86 7.92
C ILE A 12 -12.04 38.60 9.02
N VAL A 13 -11.39 38.86 10.17
CA VAL A 13 -12.00 39.60 11.28
C VAL A 13 -12.31 41.03 10.84
N TYR A 14 -11.36 41.69 10.16
CA TYR A 14 -11.55 43.03 9.61
C TYR A 14 -12.75 43.10 8.64
N ALA A 15 -12.86 42.15 7.70
CA ALA A 15 -13.98 42.07 6.76
C ALA A 15 -15.33 41.83 7.46
N SER A 16 -15.35 41.00 8.50
CA SER A 16 -16.58 40.74 9.29
C SER A 16 -17.07 41.97 10.07
N PHE A 17 -16.15 42.80 10.58
CA PHE A 17 -16.53 44.08 11.17
C PHE A 17 -17.02 45.07 10.12
N GLY A 18 -16.53 44.98 8.88
CA GLY A 18 -17.01 45.78 7.76
C GLY A 18 -18.47 45.50 7.39
N THR A 19 -18.89 44.23 7.41
CA THR A 19 -20.29 43.86 7.13
C THR A 19 -21.24 44.27 8.27
N ILE A 20 -20.78 44.21 9.53
CA ILE A 20 -21.55 44.71 10.68
C ILE A 20 -21.70 46.24 10.63
N GLU A 21 -20.70 46.96 10.12
CA GLU A 21 -20.75 48.43 10.01
C GLU A 21 -21.77 48.96 9.00
N HIS A 22 -22.27 48.13 8.08
CA HIS A 22 -23.40 48.51 7.22
C HIS A 22 -24.65 48.89 8.05
N TRP A 23 -24.76 48.39 9.28
CA TRP A 23 -25.83 48.68 10.24
C TRP A 23 -25.44 49.73 11.30
N ARG A 24 -24.40 50.52 11.05
CA ARG A 24 -23.80 51.47 12.02
C ARG A 24 -24.81 52.35 12.74
N TYR A 25 -25.86 52.81 12.05
CA TYR A 25 -26.87 53.72 12.59
C TYR A 25 -27.66 53.11 13.77
N VAL A 26 -27.88 51.79 13.75
CA VAL A 26 -28.62 51.08 14.81
C VAL A 26 -27.75 50.89 16.06
N PHE A 27 -26.46 50.59 15.87
CA PHE A 27 -25.53 50.34 16.97
C PHE A 27 -25.05 51.60 17.68
N THR A 28 -24.78 52.69 16.93
CA THR A 28 -24.33 53.97 17.54
C THR A 28 -25.40 54.62 18.40
N ARG A 29 -26.69 54.38 18.13
CA ARG A 29 -27.80 54.85 18.97
C ARG A 29 -28.00 54.01 20.23
N SER A 30 -27.65 52.73 20.20
CA SER A 30 -27.95 51.77 21.28
C SER A 30 -26.81 51.58 22.28
N LEU A 31 -25.55 51.82 21.87
CA LEU A 31 -24.36 51.65 22.69
C LEU A 31 -23.41 52.86 22.51
N PRO A 32 -23.51 53.90 23.36
CA PRO A 32 -22.45 54.89 23.44
C PRO A 32 -21.14 54.17 23.80
N PHE A 33 -20.03 54.52 23.14
CA PHE A 33 -18.70 53.88 23.24
C PHE A 33 -18.45 52.59 22.44
N TYR A 34 -19.35 52.13 21.56
CA TYR A 34 -19.09 50.99 20.66
C TYR A 34 -17.77 51.12 19.88
N TRP A 35 -17.47 52.32 19.37
CA TRP A 35 -16.23 52.61 18.66
C TRP A 35 -14.97 52.37 19.51
N LEU A 36 -15.02 52.75 20.80
CA LEU A 36 -13.88 52.61 21.71
C LEU A 36 -13.64 51.15 22.10
N VAL A 37 -14.72 50.39 22.34
CA VAL A 37 -14.65 48.94 22.58
C VAL A 37 -14.10 48.21 21.36
N LYS A 38 -14.49 48.61 20.14
CA LYS A 38 -13.95 48.06 18.89
C LYS A 38 -12.45 48.31 18.76
N CYS A 39 -11.98 49.52 19.04
CA CYS A 39 -10.55 49.85 18.99
C CYS A 39 -9.75 49.06 20.05
N MET A 40 -10.24 49.01 21.29
CA MET A 40 -9.64 48.21 22.37
C MET A 40 -9.57 46.72 22.00
N PHE A 41 -10.64 46.18 21.40
CA PHE A 41 -10.69 44.79 20.95
C PHE A 41 -9.69 44.49 19.83
N LEU A 42 -9.59 45.35 18.81
CA LEU A 42 -8.62 45.17 17.73
C LEU A 42 -7.16 45.25 18.21
N ILE A 43 -6.87 46.15 19.16
CA ILE A 43 -5.54 46.26 19.78
C ILE A 43 -5.24 45.02 20.63
N TRP A 44 -6.23 44.51 21.38
CA TRP A 44 -6.09 43.26 22.14
C TRP A 44 -5.82 42.05 21.23
N LEU A 45 -6.48 41.96 20.07
CA LEU A 45 -6.23 40.90 19.08
C LEU A 45 -4.81 40.97 18.50
N MET A 46 -4.19 42.17 18.41
CA MET A 46 -2.81 42.33 17.96
C MET A 46 -1.77 41.90 19.00
N PHE A 47 -2.07 42.01 20.30
CA PHE A 47 -1.08 41.82 21.37
C PHE A 47 -1.12 40.43 22.01
N SER A 48 -2.21 39.66 21.83
CA SER A 48 -2.40 38.39 22.54
C SER A 48 -1.78 37.20 21.81
N GLU A 49 -0.62 36.74 22.27
CA GLU A 49 0.00 35.47 21.84
C GLU A 49 -0.75 34.22 22.38
N GLN A 50 -1.61 34.36 23.40
CA GLN A 50 -2.26 33.24 24.11
C GLN A 50 -3.71 32.93 23.69
N THR A 51 -4.30 33.65 22.73
CA THR A 51 -5.73 33.51 22.35
C THR A 51 -6.06 32.32 21.43
N SER A 52 -5.18 31.32 21.29
CA SER A 52 -5.33 30.25 20.29
C SER A 52 -6.56 29.33 20.46
N TRP A 53 -7.19 29.26 21.64
CA TRP A 53 -8.40 28.44 21.83
C TRP A 53 -9.65 29.14 21.29
N ILE A 54 -9.84 30.43 21.59
CA ILE A 54 -11.08 31.17 21.28
C ILE A 54 -11.23 31.28 19.76
N TYR A 55 -10.11 31.51 19.07
CA TYR A 55 -10.06 31.52 17.61
C TYR A 55 -10.43 30.17 16.99
N ARG A 56 -9.96 29.05 17.56
CA ARG A 56 -10.33 27.72 17.06
C ARG A 56 -11.82 27.46 17.20
N GLN A 57 -12.44 27.93 18.28
CA GLN A 57 -13.86 27.72 18.54
C GLN A 57 -14.74 28.59 17.63
N LEU A 58 -14.36 29.86 17.42
CA LEU A 58 -15.06 30.77 16.52
C LEU A 58 -14.94 30.29 15.05
N MET A 59 -13.73 29.88 14.64
CA MET A 59 -13.49 29.33 13.31
C MET A 59 -14.22 28.02 13.08
N ARG A 60 -14.31 27.13 14.09
CA ARG A 60 -15.14 25.92 14.00
C ARG A 60 -16.60 26.25 13.74
N CYS A 61 -17.16 27.25 14.42
CA CYS A 61 -18.53 27.70 14.16
C CYS A 61 -18.68 28.26 12.74
N LEU A 62 -17.77 29.12 12.29
CA LEU A 62 -17.83 29.70 10.95
C LEU A 62 -17.69 28.64 9.84
N MET A 63 -16.79 27.67 10.03
CA MET A 63 -16.64 26.50 9.15
C MET A 63 -17.90 25.63 9.15
N PHE A 64 -18.54 25.45 10.30
CA PHE A 64 -19.77 24.66 10.42
C PHE A 64 -20.94 25.32 9.67
N THR A 65 -21.03 26.65 9.70
CA THR A 65 -22.06 27.41 8.98
C THR A 65 -21.81 27.45 7.47
N ILE A 66 -20.56 27.67 7.04
CA ILE A 66 -20.19 27.67 5.61
C ILE A 66 -20.24 26.25 5.02
N GLY A 67 -19.94 25.22 5.82
CA GLY A 67 -19.97 23.82 5.41
C GLY A 67 -21.37 23.24 5.13
N ARG A 68 -22.45 23.97 5.47
CA ARG A 68 -23.84 23.59 5.14
C ARG A 68 -24.31 24.05 3.76
N LEU A 69 -23.56 24.89 3.05
CA LEU A 69 -23.78 25.14 1.63
C LEU A 69 -23.12 24.04 0.78
N LYS A 70 -23.39 22.76 1.09
CA LYS A 70 -23.12 21.68 0.14
C LYS A 70 -24.25 21.68 -0.86
N THR A 71 -24.00 22.26 -2.04
CA THR A 71 -24.71 21.89 -3.27
C THR A 71 -24.80 20.36 -3.32
N LYS A 72 -26.01 19.82 -3.37
CA LYS A 72 -26.28 18.38 -3.48
C LYS A 72 -25.51 17.88 -4.71
N ARG A 73 -24.39 17.20 -4.51
CA ARG A 73 -23.58 16.67 -5.62
C ARG A 73 -24.24 15.39 -6.13
N ILE A 74 -24.62 15.38 -7.42
CA ILE A 74 -25.11 14.16 -8.08
C ILE A 74 -23.87 13.34 -8.40
N SER A 75 -23.47 12.48 -7.48
CA SER A 75 -22.27 11.68 -7.59
C SER A 75 -22.41 10.40 -6.78
N PHE A 76 -21.75 9.35 -7.24
CA PHE A 76 -21.56 8.11 -6.48
C PHE A 76 -20.07 7.76 -6.44
N ILE A 77 -19.70 6.88 -5.51
CA ILE A 77 -18.32 6.43 -5.33
C ILE A 77 -18.15 5.05 -5.94
N ILE A 78 -17.03 4.84 -6.62
CA ILE A 78 -16.60 3.54 -7.13
C ILE A 78 -15.57 2.94 -6.18
N ASN A 79 -15.70 1.65 -5.92
CA ASN A 79 -14.79 0.89 -5.07
C ASN A 79 -14.32 -0.39 -5.80
N PRO A 80 -12.99 -0.65 -5.88
CA PRO A 80 -11.89 0.25 -5.50
C PRO A 80 -11.81 1.52 -6.36
N PRO A 81 -11.33 2.65 -5.81
CA PRO A 81 -11.12 3.89 -6.57
C PRO A 81 -9.94 3.73 -7.52
N ASP A 82 -10.13 4.02 -8.82
CA ASP A 82 -9.10 3.78 -9.83
C ASP A 82 -9.29 4.65 -11.10
N GLU A 83 -8.30 5.51 -11.39
CA GLU A 83 -8.33 6.42 -12.55
C GLU A 83 -8.30 5.71 -13.91
N ASN A 84 -7.89 4.45 -13.93
CA ASN A 84 -7.83 3.62 -15.12
C ASN A 84 -9.15 2.87 -15.39
N VAL A 85 -10.24 3.26 -14.71
CA VAL A 85 -11.60 2.80 -15.01
C VAL A 85 -12.34 3.85 -15.82
N GLU A 86 -12.86 3.42 -16.97
CA GLU A 86 -13.80 4.19 -17.78
C GLU A 86 -15.22 3.64 -17.65
N LEU A 87 -16.20 4.52 -17.51
CA LEU A 87 -17.61 4.20 -17.44
C LEU A 87 -18.29 4.64 -18.72
N GLN A 88 -18.97 3.71 -19.36
CA GLN A 88 -19.90 3.99 -20.45
C GLN A 88 -21.31 3.99 -19.90
N ILE A 89 -21.97 5.14 -19.95
CA ILE A 89 -23.28 5.39 -19.36
C ILE A 89 -24.30 5.51 -20.48
N LYS A 90 -25.30 4.63 -20.47
CA LYS A 90 -26.39 4.57 -21.47
C LYS A 90 -27.74 4.81 -20.79
N ASN A 91 -28.55 5.70 -21.34
CA ASN A 91 -29.91 5.90 -20.86
C ASN A 91 -30.82 4.76 -21.36
N VAL A 92 -31.54 4.09 -20.45
CA VAL A 92 -32.42 2.96 -20.79
C VAL A 92 -33.59 3.40 -21.69
N GLY A 93 -34.01 4.67 -21.60
CA GLY A 93 -35.09 5.24 -22.42
C GLY A 93 -34.63 5.93 -23.72
N ASN A 94 -33.33 6.22 -23.88
CA ASN A 94 -32.78 6.87 -25.06
C ASN A 94 -31.42 6.26 -25.43
N THR A 95 -31.41 5.40 -26.44
CA THR A 95 -30.22 4.68 -26.90
C THR A 95 -29.21 5.53 -27.66
N LYS A 96 -29.52 6.81 -27.96
CA LYS A 96 -28.61 7.71 -28.67
C LYS A 96 -27.56 8.37 -27.77
N ASP A 97 -27.79 8.41 -26.46
CA ASP A 97 -26.88 9.04 -25.50
C ASP A 97 -25.95 7.98 -24.90
N ASN A 98 -24.73 7.86 -25.44
CA ASN A 98 -23.65 7.11 -24.82
C ASN A 98 -22.62 8.09 -24.28
N ILE A 99 -22.54 8.21 -22.96
CA ILE A 99 -21.70 9.19 -22.28
C ILE A 99 -20.54 8.45 -21.62
N HIS A 100 -19.33 8.89 -21.93
CA HIS A 100 -18.11 8.39 -21.32
C HIS A 100 -17.73 9.25 -20.12
N ARG A 101 -17.43 8.61 -18.98
CA ARG A 101 -16.98 9.26 -17.76
C ARG A 101 -15.82 8.48 -17.13
N ARG A 102 -14.92 9.22 -16.50
CA ARG A 102 -13.85 8.66 -15.65
C ARG A 102 -14.10 9.08 -14.21
N CYS A 103 -13.69 8.23 -13.28
CA CYS A 103 -13.69 8.61 -11.88
C CYS A 103 -12.44 9.42 -11.55
N ASP A 104 -12.50 10.20 -10.47
CA ASP A 104 -11.31 10.88 -9.94
C ASP A 104 -10.47 9.94 -9.06
N SER A 105 -9.34 10.46 -8.54
CA SER A 105 -8.45 9.72 -7.64
C SER A 105 -9.11 9.18 -6.35
N GLN A 106 -10.31 9.67 -6.00
CA GLN A 106 -11.09 9.20 -4.85
C GLN A 106 -12.22 8.25 -5.27
N GLY A 107 -12.29 7.88 -6.55
CA GLY A 107 -13.35 7.03 -7.11
C GLY A 107 -14.67 7.76 -7.29
N VAL A 108 -14.72 9.10 -7.17
CA VAL A 108 -15.96 9.85 -7.29
C VAL A 108 -16.30 10.05 -8.77
N VAL A 109 -17.54 9.72 -9.12
CA VAL A 109 -18.09 9.91 -10.46
C VAL A 109 -19.10 11.03 -10.44
N ASN A 110 -18.81 12.14 -11.12
CA ASN A 110 -19.71 13.29 -11.18
C ASN A 110 -20.72 13.14 -12.32
N LEU A 111 -22.01 13.16 -11.98
CA LEU A 111 -23.13 12.97 -12.91
C LEU A 111 -23.99 14.23 -13.09
N HIS A 112 -23.46 15.41 -12.74
CA HIS A 112 -24.18 16.68 -12.81
C HIS A 112 -24.76 17.04 -14.19
N SER A 113 -24.27 16.44 -15.26
CA SER A 113 -24.76 16.65 -16.63
C SER A 113 -25.90 15.70 -17.03
N LEU A 114 -26.32 14.78 -16.16
CA LEU A 114 -27.36 13.80 -16.46
C LEU A 114 -28.71 14.28 -15.92
N GLU A 115 -29.77 14.01 -16.67
CA GLU A 115 -31.16 14.28 -16.28
C GLU A 115 -31.70 13.13 -15.39
N ASP A 116 -32.90 13.33 -14.85
CA ASP A 116 -33.59 12.28 -14.09
C ASP A 116 -33.95 11.12 -15.04
N GLY A 117 -33.64 9.88 -14.65
CA GLY A 117 -33.81 8.71 -15.51
C GLY A 117 -33.15 7.44 -14.98
N ASN A 118 -33.32 6.33 -15.71
CA ASN A 118 -32.65 5.07 -15.44
C ASN A 118 -31.46 4.92 -16.39
N TYR A 119 -30.30 4.60 -15.85
CA TYR A 119 -29.06 4.47 -16.61
C TYR A 119 -28.43 3.10 -16.40
N GLU A 120 -27.94 2.53 -17.49
CA GLU A 120 -27.11 1.34 -17.50
C GLU A 120 -25.65 1.76 -17.65
N ILE A 121 -24.78 1.26 -16.76
CA ILE A 121 -23.37 1.62 -16.70
C ILE A 121 -22.52 0.38 -16.90
N GLU A 122 -21.61 0.46 -17.87
CA GLU A 122 -20.60 -0.55 -18.17
C GLU A 122 -19.22 0.01 -17.82
N ALA A 123 -18.53 -0.62 -16.87
CA ALA A 123 -17.21 -0.22 -16.42
C ALA A 123 -16.12 -1.02 -17.15
N TYR A 124 -15.12 -0.34 -17.70
CA TYR A 124 -14.04 -0.92 -18.49
C TYR A 124 -12.66 -0.60 -17.91
N SER A 125 -11.72 -1.55 -18.03
CA SER A 125 -10.31 -1.35 -17.71
C SER A 125 -9.58 -0.67 -18.88
N LEU A 126 -9.03 0.52 -18.67
CA LEU A 126 -8.24 1.23 -19.68
C LEU A 126 -6.84 0.64 -19.88
N THR A 127 -6.39 -0.21 -18.97
CA THR A 127 -5.09 -0.88 -19.02
C THR A 127 -5.08 -2.18 -19.83
N THR A 128 -6.13 -2.44 -20.62
CA THR A 128 -6.31 -3.68 -21.38
C THR A 128 -6.63 -3.43 -22.85
N VAL A 129 -6.12 -4.28 -23.72
CA VAL A 129 -6.44 -4.30 -25.16
C VAL A 129 -6.84 -5.73 -25.56
N PRO A 130 -8.08 -5.96 -26.04
CA PRO A 130 -9.21 -5.00 -26.10
C PRO A 130 -9.67 -4.58 -24.69
N LEU A 131 -10.47 -3.50 -24.61
CA LEU A 131 -11.03 -3.01 -23.33
C LEU A 131 -11.81 -4.12 -22.63
N LEU A 132 -11.38 -4.46 -21.41
CA LEU A 132 -11.98 -5.49 -20.59
C LEU A 132 -13.19 -4.91 -19.84
N LEU A 133 -14.38 -5.47 -20.09
CA LEU A 133 -15.56 -5.19 -19.29
C LEU A 133 -15.36 -5.77 -17.89
N ILE A 134 -15.32 -4.90 -16.90
CA ILE A 134 -15.12 -5.22 -15.50
C ILE A 134 -16.47 -5.53 -14.82
N HIS A 135 -17.42 -4.60 -14.94
CA HIS A 135 -18.69 -4.69 -14.24
C HIS A 135 -19.80 -3.97 -15.01
N LYS A 136 -21.04 -4.42 -14.80
CA LYS A 136 -22.24 -3.85 -15.40
C LYS A 136 -23.31 -3.71 -14.32
N PHE A 137 -23.86 -2.51 -14.18
CA PHE A 137 -24.85 -2.18 -13.16
C PHE A 137 -25.80 -1.08 -13.63
N GLN A 138 -26.85 -0.83 -12.86
CA GLN A 138 -27.86 0.18 -13.17
C GLN A 138 -27.96 1.18 -12.02
N ILE A 139 -28.23 2.43 -12.35
CA ILE A 139 -28.52 3.50 -11.38
C ILE A 139 -29.78 4.26 -11.80
N LYS A 140 -30.43 4.88 -10.83
CA LYS A 140 -31.56 5.78 -11.01
C LYS A 140 -31.24 7.16 -10.48
N ILE A 141 -31.44 8.17 -11.32
CA ILE A 141 -31.35 9.57 -10.93
C ILE A 141 -32.78 10.10 -10.78
N ALA A 142 -33.12 10.61 -9.60
CA ALA A 142 -34.42 11.22 -9.33
C ALA A 142 -34.25 12.41 -8.37
N ASN A 143 -34.87 13.55 -8.71
CA ASN A 143 -34.80 14.78 -7.91
C ASN A 143 -33.36 15.21 -7.60
N ALA A 144 -32.49 15.15 -8.62
CA ALA A 144 -31.06 15.46 -8.48
C ALA A 144 -30.36 14.67 -7.36
N ALA A 145 -30.75 13.40 -7.20
CA ALA A 145 -30.09 12.45 -6.31
C ALA A 145 -29.93 11.10 -7.04
N VAL A 146 -28.78 10.46 -6.84
CA VAL A 146 -28.52 9.09 -7.29
C VAL A 146 -29.05 8.15 -6.20
N ASP A 147 -29.70 7.06 -6.59
CA ASP A 147 -30.21 6.02 -5.70
C ASP A 147 -29.12 5.16 -5.03
N VAL A 148 -27.89 5.24 -5.53
CA VAL A 148 -26.72 4.53 -5.03
C VAL A 148 -25.65 5.49 -4.55
N GLU A 149 -25.16 5.30 -3.32
CA GLU A 149 -24.06 6.07 -2.74
C GLU A 149 -22.68 5.53 -3.20
N ALA A 150 -22.53 4.21 -3.26
CA ALA A 150 -21.29 3.54 -3.67
C ALA A 150 -21.55 2.25 -4.46
N VAL A 151 -20.70 1.99 -5.45
CA VAL A 151 -20.75 0.80 -6.32
C VAL A 151 -19.43 0.03 -6.19
N ASP A 152 -19.56 -1.26 -5.92
CA ASP A 152 -18.42 -2.18 -5.93
C ASP A 152 -18.25 -2.78 -7.34
N LEU A 153 -17.08 -2.54 -7.93
CA LEU A 153 -16.73 -3.07 -9.26
C LEU A 153 -16.36 -4.55 -9.25
N LYS A 154 -16.23 -5.18 -8.08
CA LYS A 154 -15.81 -6.57 -7.93
C LYS A 154 -14.48 -6.83 -8.66
N VAL A 155 -13.54 -5.91 -8.48
CA VAL A 155 -12.15 -6.05 -8.97
C VAL A 155 -11.15 -5.86 -7.86
N THR A 156 -9.96 -6.38 -8.12
CA THR A 156 -8.77 -6.15 -7.33
C THR A 156 -7.91 -5.13 -8.07
N THR A 157 -7.70 -3.96 -7.47
CA THR A 157 -6.75 -2.97 -7.98
C THR A 157 -5.34 -3.42 -7.62
N LEU A 158 -4.51 -3.64 -8.64
CA LEU A 158 -3.08 -3.92 -8.48
C LEU A 158 -2.29 -2.62 -8.51
N HIS A 159 -1.45 -2.39 -7.50
CA HIS A 159 -0.42 -1.35 -7.55
C HIS A 159 0.92 -2.02 -7.87
N VAL A 160 1.33 -1.97 -9.14
CA VAL A 160 2.60 -2.58 -9.54
C VAL A 160 3.68 -1.51 -9.62
N THR A 161 4.70 -1.64 -8.78
CA THR A 161 5.85 -0.73 -8.73
C THR A 161 7.01 -1.36 -9.48
N PHE A 162 7.44 -0.73 -10.55
CA PHE A 162 8.65 -1.10 -11.28
C PHE A 162 9.83 -0.27 -10.80
N LYS A 163 10.95 -0.95 -10.56
CA LYS A 163 12.21 -0.36 -10.18
C LYS A 163 13.37 -0.95 -10.98
N LYS A 164 14.45 -0.19 -11.03
CA LYS A 164 15.76 -0.65 -11.49
C LYS A 164 16.82 -0.16 -10.51
N SER A 165 17.54 -1.09 -9.90
CA SER A 165 18.57 -0.77 -8.89
C SER A 165 18.01 0.16 -7.79
N ASP A 166 16.87 -0.23 -7.21
CA ASP A 166 16.13 0.51 -6.17
C ASP A 166 15.55 1.87 -6.59
N LYS A 167 15.75 2.32 -7.82
CA LYS A 167 15.20 3.58 -8.34
C LYS A 167 13.89 3.33 -9.08
N PRO A 168 12.88 4.22 -8.96
CA PRO A 168 11.66 4.17 -9.76
C PRO A 168 11.96 4.01 -11.25
N PHE A 169 11.35 3.00 -11.89
CA PHE A 169 11.41 2.81 -13.33
C PHE A 169 10.27 3.60 -13.98
N ASP A 170 10.46 4.92 -14.00
CA ASP A 170 9.44 5.91 -14.34
C ASP A 170 9.21 6.03 -15.85
N ALA A 171 7.98 6.41 -16.23
CA ALA A 171 7.59 6.63 -17.62
C ALA A 171 7.85 5.45 -18.57
N ALA A 172 7.97 4.24 -18.03
CA ALA A 172 8.22 2.99 -18.76
C ALA A 172 6.93 2.46 -19.37
N GLN A 173 7.02 1.92 -20.57
CA GLN A 173 5.90 1.30 -21.26
C GLN A 173 5.68 -0.10 -20.72
N ILE A 174 4.44 -0.40 -20.32
CA ILE A 174 4.07 -1.69 -19.76
C ILE A 174 3.41 -2.54 -20.84
N GLN A 175 3.81 -3.82 -20.88
CA GLN A 175 3.19 -4.85 -21.70
C GLN A 175 3.02 -6.13 -20.89
N GLY A 176 1.90 -6.83 -21.06
CA GLY A 176 1.69 -8.13 -20.42
C GLY A 176 0.49 -8.89 -20.96
N GLN A 177 0.24 -10.07 -20.41
CA GLN A 177 -0.90 -10.91 -20.76
C GLN A 177 -1.67 -11.30 -19.51
N PHE A 178 -2.95 -10.93 -19.48
CA PHE A 178 -3.89 -11.32 -18.44
C PHE A 178 -4.86 -12.38 -18.98
N THR A 179 -5.12 -13.40 -18.16
CA THR A 179 -6.15 -14.42 -18.39
C THR A 179 -7.12 -14.38 -17.22
N SER A 180 -8.38 -14.03 -17.48
CA SER A 180 -9.45 -14.06 -16.48
C SER A 180 -9.80 -15.49 -16.09
N SER A 181 -10.29 -15.69 -14.86
CA SER A 181 -10.87 -16.97 -14.41
C SER A 181 -12.05 -17.43 -15.28
N LEU A 182 -12.72 -16.51 -15.98
CA LEU A 182 -13.78 -16.80 -16.94
C LEU A 182 -13.28 -17.18 -18.34
N GLY A 183 -11.96 -17.31 -18.54
CA GLY A 183 -11.34 -17.78 -19.79
C GLY A 183 -11.01 -16.70 -20.81
N GLY A 184 -11.33 -15.43 -20.55
CA GLY A 184 -10.97 -14.31 -21.43
C GLY A 184 -9.49 -13.94 -21.33
N LYS A 185 -8.80 -13.79 -22.47
CA LYS A 185 -7.42 -13.29 -22.54
C LYS A 185 -7.38 -11.86 -23.08
N CYS A 186 -6.62 -10.99 -22.44
CA CYS A 186 -6.35 -9.65 -22.95
C CYS A 186 -4.89 -9.26 -22.72
N ASN A 187 -4.41 -8.32 -23.53
CA ASN A 187 -3.07 -7.78 -23.36
C ASN A 187 -3.15 -6.58 -22.41
N LEU A 188 -2.27 -6.57 -21.41
CA LEU A 188 -2.09 -5.43 -20.52
C LEU A 188 -1.21 -4.39 -21.20
N THR A 189 -1.63 -3.14 -21.16
CA THR A 189 -0.87 -2.00 -21.66
C THR A 189 -0.96 -0.84 -20.69
N GLY A 190 0.07 0.00 -20.65
CA GLY A 190 0.05 1.20 -19.82
C GLY A 190 1.41 1.86 -19.71
N ARG A 191 1.51 2.84 -18.80
CA ARG A 191 2.75 3.56 -18.53
C ARG A 191 2.91 3.80 -17.04
N THR A 192 4.13 3.64 -16.52
CA THR A 192 4.41 3.95 -15.12
C THR A 192 4.45 5.46 -14.90
N ASN A 193 4.04 5.89 -13.70
CA ASN A 193 4.16 7.28 -13.26
C ASN A 193 5.60 7.62 -12.82
N SER A 194 5.82 8.82 -12.28
CA SER A 194 7.13 9.27 -11.78
C SER A 194 7.67 8.44 -10.61
N ALA A 195 6.81 7.72 -9.89
CA ALA A 195 7.18 6.79 -8.83
C ALA A 195 7.41 5.35 -9.35
N GLY A 196 7.35 5.13 -10.66
CA GLY A 196 7.49 3.79 -11.25
C GLY A 196 6.24 2.92 -11.05
N ILE A 197 5.12 3.50 -10.63
CA ILE A 197 3.90 2.77 -10.28
C ILE A 197 2.93 2.79 -11.47
N ILE A 198 2.29 1.64 -11.71
CA ILE A 198 1.09 1.51 -12.53
C ILE A 198 -0.02 0.88 -11.71
N THR A 199 -1.23 1.42 -11.84
CA THR A 199 -2.43 0.93 -11.17
C THR A 199 -3.30 0.19 -12.18
N ILE A 200 -3.68 -1.06 -11.89
CA ILE A 200 -4.37 -1.92 -12.84
C ILE A 200 -5.59 -2.57 -12.17
N PRO A 201 -6.82 -2.15 -12.50
CA PRO A 201 -8.04 -2.78 -12.01
C PRO A 201 -8.33 -4.04 -12.86
N LEU A 202 -8.29 -5.21 -12.23
CA LEU A 202 -8.55 -6.50 -12.88
C LEU A 202 -9.49 -7.39 -12.05
N PRO A 203 -10.35 -8.18 -12.72
CA PRO A 203 -11.10 -9.24 -12.06
C PRO A 203 -10.17 -10.40 -11.68
N GLU A 204 -10.74 -11.43 -11.03
CA GLU A 204 -10.01 -12.67 -10.73
C GLU A 204 -9.38 -13.29 -11.99
N GLY A 205 -8.15 -13.74 -11.86
CA GLY A 205 -7.39 -14.32 -12.97
C GLY A 205 -5.89 -14.37 -12.71
N VAL A 206 -5.12 -14.52 -13.79
CA VAL A 206 -3.66 -14.68 -13.75
C VAL A 206 -3.00 -13.78 -14.78
N ILE A 207 -1.96 -13.05 -14.36
CA ILE A 207 -1.05 -12.36 -15.28
C ILE A 207 0.13 -13.28 -15.53
N ALA A 208 0.27 -13.78 -16.76
CA ALA A 208 1.30 -14.75 -17.14
C ALA A 208 2.62 -14.11 -17.56
N SER A 209 2.56 -12.90 -18.11
CA SER A 209 3.73 -12.10 -18.48
C SER A 209 3.46 -10.64 -18.18
N PHE A 210 4.46 -9.94 -17.65
CA PHE A 210 4.34 -8.53 -17.30
C PHE A 210 5.71 -7.88 -17.35
N ILE A 211 5.91 -6.90 -18.25
CA ILE A 211 7.22 -6.32 -18.54
C ILE A 211 7.07 -4.80 -18.62
N ALA A 212 7.98 -4.08 -17.97
CA ALA A 212 8.19 -2.65 -18.20
C ALA A 212 9.40 -2.44 -19.12
N GLU A 213 9.26 -1.61 -20.15
CA GLU A 213 10.33 -1.29 -21.10
C GLU A 213 10.53 0.22 -21.23
N LYS A 214 11.79 0.67 -21.14
CA LYS A 214 12.22 2.05 -21.36
C LYS A 214 13.65 2.06 -21.84
N ASP A 215 13.95 2.82 -22.90
CA ASP A 215 15.31 2.99 -23.43
C ASP A 215 16.04 1.65 -23.69
N GLN A 216 15.33 0.67 -24.28
CA GLN A 216 15.79 -0.71 -24.52
C GLN A 216 16.06 -1.55 -23.26
N ILE A 217 15.86 -0.99 -22.07
CA ILE A 217 15.95 -1.70 -20.80
C ILE A 217 14.60 -2.32 -20.50
N LYS A 218 14.59 -3.63 -20.21
CA LYS A 218 13.38 -4.39 -19.87
C LYS A 218 13.43 -4.88 -18.43
N VAL A 219 12.38 -4.61 -17.67
CA VAL A 219 12.15 -5.10 -16.31
C VAL A 219 10.99 -6.10 -16.35
N PRO A 220 11.26 -7.41 -16.55
CA PRO A 220 10.22 -8.43 -16.56
C PRO A 220 9.85 -8.89 -15.14
N LYS A 221 8.57 -9.12 -14.89
CA LYS A 221 8.10 -9.99 -13.80
C LYS A 221 8.38 -11.43 -14.19
N GLN A 222 9.06 -12.16 -13.31
CA GLN A 222 9.17 -13.62 -13.42
C GLN A 222 7.97 -14.30 -12.73
N GLY A 223 7.43 -15.34 -13.36
CA GLY A 223 6.32 -16.14 -12.83
C GLY A 223 4.95 -15.51 -12.97
N ASN A 224 3.93 -16.31 -12.66
CA ASN A 224 2.53 -15.92 -12.73
C ASN A 224 2.15 -15.04 -11.54
N VAL A 225 1.34 -14.00 -11.76
CA VAL A 225 0.71 -13.22 -10.69
C VAL A 225 -0.75 -13.60 -10.61
N THR A 226 -1.12 -14.30 -9.54
CA THR A 226 -2.52 -14.64 -9.27
C THR A 226 -3.25 -13.45 -8.65
N ILE A 227 -4.37 -13.09 -9.28
CA ILE A 227 -5.29 -12.06 -8.82
C ILE A 227 -6.42 -12.79 -8.09
N PRO A 228 -6.53 -12.64 -6.76
CA PRO A 228 -7.55 -13.32 -5.98
C PRO A 228 -8.93 -12.75 -6.31
N SER A 229 -9.96 -13.52 -5.97
CA SER A 229 -11.33 -13.04 -5.98
C SER A 229 -11.47 -11.79 -5.09
N PRO A 230 -12.32 -10.82 -5.48
CA PRO A 230 -12.51 -9.58 -4.73
C PRO A 230 -13.06 -9.90 -3.33
N SER A 231 -12.52 -9.24 -2.31
CA SER A 231 -13.01 -9.37 -0.92
C SER A 231 -14.51 -9.06 -0.82
N SER A 232 -15.24 -9.78 0.02
CA SER A 232 -16.67 -9.54 0.31
C SER A 232 -16.96 -8.26 1.12
N THR A 233 -15.98 -7.36 1.22
CA THR A 233 -16.09 -6.09 1.95
C THR A 233 -17.20 -5.22 1.36
N PRO A 234 -18.04 -4.55 2.19
CA PRO A 234 -19.08 -3.64 1.72
C PRO A 234 -18.55 -2.54 0.78
N ALA A 235 -19.35 -2.16 -0.22
CA ALA A 235 -18.98 -1.14 -1.22
C ALA A 235 -18.60 0.23 -0.61
N THR A 236 -19.11 0.54 0.58
CA THR A 236 -18.86 1.81 1.30
C THR A 236 -17.50 1.87 1.99
N VAL A 237 -16.79 0.75 2.13
CA VAL A 237 -15.47 0.70 2.77
C VAL A 237 -14.40 0.63 1.67
N PRO A 238 -13.53 1.65 1.53
CA PRO A 238 -12.50 1.67 0.49
C PRO A 238 -11.59 0.44 0.55
N ARG A 239 -11.51 -0.33 -0.54
CA ARG A 239 -10.59 -1.47 -0.62
C ARG A 239 -9.18 -0.97 -0.86
N GLN A 240 -8.24 -1.55 -0.11
CA GLN A 240 -6.82 -1.29 -0.32
C GLN A 240 -6.34 -2.03 -1.57
N PRO A 241 -5.50 -1.39 -2.41
CA PRO A 241 -4.92 -2.03 -3.57
C PRO A 241 -3.92 -3.12 -3.15
N LYS A 242 -3.82 -4.19 -3.94
CA LYS A 242 -2.79 -5.21 -3.77
C LYS A 242 -1.49 -4.69 -4.37
N CYS A 243 -0.48 -4.47 -3.53
CA CYS A 243 0.81 -3.95 -3.96
C CYS A 243 1.73 -5.09 -4.44
N ILE A 244 2.37 -4.89 -5.60
CA ILE A 244 3.37 -5.80 -6.18
C ILE A 244 4.59 -4.96 -6.52
N ILE A 245 5.78 -5.37 -6.07
CA ILE A 245 7.03 -4.67 -6.39
C ILE A 245 7.84 -5.57 -7.32
N ILE A 246 8.30 -5.00 -8.42
CA ILE A 246 9.15 -5.64 -9.43
C ILE A 246 10.39 -4.76 -9.57
N ASP A 247 11.54 -5.27 -9.19
CA ASP A 247 12.79 -4.51 -9.22
C ASP A 247 13.85 -5.31 -9.97
N LEU A 248 14.28 -4.77 -11.11
CA LEU A 248 15.40 -5.33 -11.86
C LEU A 248 16.69 -4.89 -11.19
N ASP A 249 17.52 -5.86 -10.80
CA ASP A 249 18.75 -5.60 -10.08
C ASP A 249 18.52 -4.97 -8.69
N SER A 250 17.44 -5.37 -8.00
CA SER A 250 17.18 -4.97 -6.60
C SER A 250 18.47 -5.08 -5.80
N SER A 251 19.07 -3.93 -5.50
CA SER A 251 20.26 -3.91 -4.66
C SER A 251 19.88 -4.07 -3.20
N SER A 252 18.61 -3.95 -2.79
CA SER A 252 18.23 -3.88 -1.38
C SER A 252 16.92 -4.60 -1.00
N PHE A 253 16.95 -5.33 0.12
CA PHE A 253 15.80 -6.04 0.74
C PHE A 253 15.14 -5.28 1.88
N SER A 254 15.74 -4.15 2.26
CA SER A 254 15.21 -3.30 3.33
C SER A 254 13.72 -2.97 3.13
N SER A 255 13.26 -2.82 1.89
CA SER A 255 11.88 -2.44 1.59
C SER A 255 10.85 -3.53 1.95
N SER A 256 11.23 -4.81 1.94
CA SER A 256 10.36 -5.94 2.33
C SER A 256 10.20 -6.11 3.84
N VAL A 257 11.11 -5.53 4.63
CA VAL A 257 11.03 -5.57 6.10
C VAL A 257 10.21 -4.41 6.62
N ASN A 258 8.89 -4.55 6.66
CA ASN A 258 7.98 -3.59 7.29
C ASN A 258 7.14 -4.31 8.34
N PRO A 259 7.72 -4.62 9.52
CA PRO A 259 6.92 -5.13 10.62
C PRO A 259 5.81 -4.14 10.94
N THR A 260 4.63 -4.66 11.22
CA THR A 260 3.40 -3.85 11.37
C THR A 260 3.34 -3.16 12.73
N GLU A 261 4.13 -3.64 13.70
CA GLU A 261 4.09 -3.21 15.09
C GLU A 261 5.17 -2.16 15.40
N LYS A 262 4.80 -1.18 16.23
CA LYS A 262 5.70 -0.07 16.62
C LYS A 262 6.91 -0.55 17.43
N ASN A 263 6.78 -1.66 18.17
CA ASN A 263 7.83 -2.27 18.98
C ASN A 263 8.19 -3.66 18.45
N ALA A 264 8.39 -3.77 17.14
CA ALA A 264 8.68 -5.03 16.48
C ALA A 264 9.94 -5.72 17.05
N ARG A 265 9.87 -7.04 17.16
CA ARG A 265 10.98 -7.92 17.53
C ARG A 265 11.28 -8.83 16.35
N VAL A 266 12.29 -8.44 15.60
CA VAL A 266 12.61 -8.97 14.27
C VAL A 266 13.74 -9.99 14.36
N VAL A 267 13.48 -11.22 13.95
CA VAL A 267 14.54 -12.22 13.76
C VAL A 267 14.78 -12.39 12.27
N VAL A 268 16.04 -12.36 11.84
CA VAL A 268 16.42 -12.59 10.45
C VAL A 268 17.28 -13.84 10.39
N LEU A 269 16.78 -14.86 9.70
CA LEU A 269 17.49 -16.10 9.41
C LEU A 269 17.99 -16.05 7.97
N GLY A 270 19.25 -16.41 7.73
CA GLY A 270 19.83 -16.51 6.40
C GLY A 270 20.46 -17.87 6.10
N ASP A 271 20.06 -18.48 5.00
CA ASP A 271 20.64 -19.72 4.50
C ASP A 271 22.08 -19.46 4.06
N ILE A 272 23.01 -20.27 4.57
CA ILE A 272 24.39 -20.30 4.13
C ILE A 272 24.78 -21.69 3.63
N SER A 273 23.82 -22.53 3.23
CA SER A 273 24.04 -23.86 2.68
C SER A 273 24.92 -23.84 1.42
N GLY A 274 25.47 -24.98 1.02
CA GLY A 274 26.33 -25.07 -0.17
C GLY A 274 25.70 -24.55 -1.47
N SER A 275 24.37 -24.62 -1.63
CA SER A 275 23.66 -24.14 -2.83
C SER A 275 23.62 -22.61 -2.95
N MET A 276 23.87 -21.90 -1.85
CA MET A 276 24.04 -20.45 -1.82
C MET A 276 25.34 -19.98 -2.49
N GLY A 277 26.30 -20.88 -2.73
CA GLY A 277 27.56 -20.53 -3.40
C GLY A 277 27.46 -20.24 -4.90
N GLY A 278 26.31 -20.52 -5.52
CA GLY A 278 26.08 -20.24 -6.94
C GLY A 278 25.67 -18.79 -7.21
N GLY A 279 26.32 -18.14 -8.19
CA GLY A 279 25.97 -16.79 -8.64
C GLY A 279 26.28 -15.72 -7.60
N ASN A 280 25.37 -14.74 -7.44
CA ASN A 280 25.48 -13.61 -6.51
C ASN A 280 24.66 -13.80 -5.22
N LYS A 281 24.09 -14.99 -4.96
CA LYS A 281 23.18 -15.26 -3.83
C LYS A 281 23.77 -14.87 -2.47
N MET A 282 25.04 -15.19 -2.21
CA MET A 282 25.70 -14.83 -0.95
C MET A 282 25.94 -13.33 -0.82
N ASP A 283 26.26 -12.64 -1.90
CA ASP A 283 26.43 -11.19 -1.88
C ASP A 283 25.09 -10.49 -1.62
N ILE A 284 24.03 -11.02 -2.23
CA ILE A 284 22.65 -10.63 -1.95
C ILE A 284 22.35 -10.83 -0.46
N LEU A 285 22.56 -12.05 0.08
CA LEU A 285 22.30 -12.37 1.49
C LEU A 285 23.03 -11.42 2.47
N ARG A 286 24.34 -11.23 2.28
CA ARG A 286 25.14 -10.36 3.16
C ARG A 286 24.61 -8.93 3.14
N ARG A 287 24.26 -8.44 1.95
CA ARG A 287 23.70 -7.11 1.79
C ARG A 287 22.32 -7.01 2.45
N SER A 288 21.44 -8.02 2.28
CA SER A 288 20.15 -8.11 2.97
C SER A 288 20.31 -7.99 4.49
N PHE A 289 21.23 -8.75 5.07
CA PHE A 289 21.47 -8.69 6.51
C PHE A 289 21.86 -7.28 6.96
N GLN A 290 22.78 -6.64 6.25
CA GLN A 290 23.28 -5.31 6.61
C GLN A 290 22.15 -4.27 6.57
N GLU A 291 21.36 -4.28 5.51
CA GLU A 291 20.30 -3.30 5.31
C GLU A 291 19.11 -3.50 6.25
N ILE A 292 18.71 -4.77 6.49
CA ILE A 292 17.64 -5.07 7.44
C ILE A 292 18.06 -4.63 8.84
N PHE A 293 19.32 -4.91 9.21
CA PHE A 293 19.88 -4.47 10.47
C PHE A 293 19.85 -2.94 10.61
N GLU A 294 20.37 -2.20 9.63
CA GLU A 294 20.36 -0.73 9.63
C GLU A 294 18.94 -0.16 9.69
N LYS A 295 17.99 -0.77 8.97
CA LYS A 295 16.59 -0.37 8.99
C LYS A 295 15.97 -0.59 10.37
N CYS A 296 16.23 -1.72 11.02
CA CYS A 296 15.73 -1.98 12.37
C CYS A 296 16.28 -0.97 13.37
N LEU A 297 17.59 -0.68 13.31
CA LEU A 297 18.21 0.35 14.16
C LEU A 297 17.57 1.73 13.97
N LYS A 298 17.38 2.14 12.71
CA LYS A 298 16.76 3.43 12.37
C LYS A 298 15.34 3.57 12.93
N ASN A 299 14.58 2.48 12.94
CA ASN A 299 13.19 2.46 13.43
C ASN A 299 13.08 2.08 14.91
N GLN A 300 14.20 1.88 15.63
CA GLN A 300 14.24 1.47 17.03
C GLN A 300 13.53 0.12 17.28
N TRP A 301 13.62 -0.81 16.32
CA TRP A 301 13.15 -2.18 16.48
C TRP A 301 14.24 -3.07 17.06
N ASN A 302 13.83 -4.05 17.86
CA ASN A 302 14.75 -5.06 18.35
C ASN A 302 15.04 -6.05 17.22
N VAL A 303 16.31 -6.28 16.92
CA VAL A 303 16.72 -7.16 15.82
C VAL A 303 17.78 -8.15 16.26
N THR A 304 17.74 -9.35 15.71
CA THR A 304 18.81 -10.34 15.80
C THR A 304 18.98 -11.03 14.46
N LEU A 305 20.21 -11.44 14.16
CA LEU A 305 20.57 -12.12 12.92
C LEU A 305 21.10 -13.51 13.25
N ALA A 306 20.76 -14.48 12.42
CA ALA A 306 21.40 -15.79 12.40
C ALA A 306 21.54 -16.31 10.98
N SER A 307 22.56 -17.13 10.77
CA SER A 307 22.72 -17.92 9.56
C SER A 307 22.57 -19.40 9.87
N TRP A 308 22.14 -20.20 8.90
CA TRP A 308 22.01 -21.64 9.08
C TRP A 308 22.59 -22.45 7.92
N ASP A 309 23.10 -23.63 8.27
CA ASP A 309 23.44 -24.73 7.38
C ASP A 309 22.78 -26.02 7.92
N THR A 310 23.54 -26.92 8.53
CA THR A 310 23.03 -27.99 9.39
C THR A 310 22.87 -27.54 10.85
N GLY A 311 23.52 -26.44 11.23
CA GLY A 311 23.37 -25.79 12.53
C GLY A 311 23.01 -24.32 12.36
N ILE A 312 22.63 -23.67 13.47
CA ILE A 312 22.35 -22.24 13.52
C ILE A 312 23.50 -21.48 14.17
N GLU A 313 24.00 -20.46 13.48
CA GLU A 313 25.02 -19.54 13.99
C GLU A 313 24.36 -18.18 14.24
N TRP A 314 24.32 -17.75 15.50
CA TRP A 314 23.76 -16.45 15.89
C TRP A 314 24.84 -15.37 15.84
N CYS A 315 24.49 -14.18 15.32
CA CYS A 315 25.38 -13.02 15.34
C CYS A 315 25.68 -12.56 16.78
N THR A 316 24.69 -12.61 17.67
CA THR A 316 24.80 -12.22 19.08
C THR A 316 23.96 -13.13 19.97
N GLU A 317 24.30 -13.18 21.26
CA GLU A 317 23.55 -14.02 22.20
C GLU A 317 22.19 -13.45 22.60
N THR A 318 22.03 -12.14 22.46
CA THR A 318 20.85 -11.36 22.80
C THR A 318 20.45 -10.47 21.64
N TRP A 319 19.32 -9.78 21.75
CA TRP A 319 18.93 -8.73 20.81
C TRP A 319 20.07 -7.73 20.61
N ILE A 320 20.39 -7.46 19.34
CA ILE A 320 21.53 -6.65 18.95
C ILE A 320 21.34 -5.23 19.46
N GLN A 321 22.35 -4.73 20.17
CA GLN A 321 22.39 -3.35 20.65
C GLN A 321 22.96 -2.41 19.59
N SER A 322 22.53 -1.16 19.58
CA SER A 322 23.01 -0.14 18.63
C SER A 322 24.51 0.13 18.72
N SER A 323 25.16 -0.25 19.82
CA SER A 323 26.62 -0.16 20.01
C SER A 323 27.41 -1.28 19.31
N GLN A 324 26.75 -2.36 18.87
CA GLN A 324 27.41 -3.56 18.32
C GLN A 324 27.55 -3.53 16.79
N THR A 325 27.24 -2.40 16.13
CA THR A 325 27.24 -2.24 14.67
C THR A 325 28.49 -2.79 13.99
N THR A 326 29.69 -2.48 14.51
CA THR A 326 30.95 -2.97 13.92
C THR A 326 31.07 -4.49 13.99
N SER A 327 30.72 -5.09 15.13
CA SER A 327 30.76 -6.55 15.31
C SER A 327 29.78 -7.26 14.38
N VAL A 328 28.59 -6.67 14.19
CA VAL A 328 27.54 -7.20 13.32
C VAL A 328 27.99 -7.15 11.87
N THR A 329 28.51 -6.02 11.40
CA THR A 329 29.05 -5.90 10.03
C THR A 329 30.18 -6.88 9.77
N SER A 330 31.11 -7.06 10.72
CA SER A 330 32.17 -8.07 10.62
C SER A 330 31.65 -9.51 10.62
N TRP A 331 30.57 -9.80 11.36
CA TRP A 331 29.92 -11.11 11.32
C TRP A 331 29.25 -11.37 9.96
N ILE A 332 28.52 -10.39 9.43
CA ILE A 332 27.88 -10.45 8.11
C ILE A 332 28.90 -10.69 6.99
N GLN A 333 30.01 -9.93 6.99
CA GLN A 333 31.04 -10.05 5.96
C GLN A 333 31.74 -11.41 5.94
N ARG A 334 31.79 -12.11 7.08
CA ARG A 334 32.41 -13.43 7.19
C ARG A 334 31.52 -14.59 6.75
N GLN A 335 30.23 -14.35 6.48
CA GLN A 335 29.32 -15.41 6.04
C GLN A 335 29.78 -15.98 4.70
N GLN A 336 29.86 -17.30 4.60
CA GLN A 336 30.31 -18.03 3.43
C GLN A 336 29.43 -19.27 3.24
N PRO A 337 29.19 -19.70 1.99
CA PRO A 337 28.38 -20.87 1.71
C PRO A 337 29.12 -22.14 2.20
N ARG A 338 28.43 -22.99 2.96
CA ARG A 338 28.97 -24.23 3.53
C ARG A 338 27.83 -25.18 3.96
N GLY A 339 28.16 -26.45 4.14
CA GLY A 339 27.22 -27.41 4.76
C GLY A 339 25.99 -27.76 3.92
N SER A 340 25.04 -28.43 4.59
CA SER A 340 23.73 -28.80 4.04
C SER A 340 22.64 -27.80 4.50
N ASN A 341 21.37 -28.10 4.28
CA ASN A 341 20.24 -27.26 4.65
C ASN A 341 19.33 -27.98 5.63
N ASP A 342 19.10 -27.38 6.81
CA ASP A 342 18.06 -27.79 7.75
C ASP A 342 17.27 -26.58 8.24
N MET A 343 16.38 -26.07 7.37
CA MET A 343 15.53 -24.92 7.66
C MET A 343 14.63 -25.16 8.88
N ARG A 344 14.20 -26.40 9.10
CA ARG A 344 13.32 -26.75 10.22
C ARG A 344 14.04 -26.56 11.54
N ASN A 345 15.24 -27.12 11.67
CA ASN A 345 16.05 -26.94 12.85
C ASN A 345 16.34 -25.45 13.10
N ALA A 346 16.64 -24.68 12.05
CA ALA A 346 16.85 -23.24 12.17
C ALA A 346 15.63 -22.48 12.70
N ILE A 347 14.42 -22.78 12.21
CA ILE A 347 13.18 -22.15 12.69
C ILE A 347 12.82 -22.64 14.10
N GLU A 348 13.02 -23.92 14.42
CA GLU A 348 12.78 -24.50 15.75
C GLU A 348 13.69 -23.86 16.81
N ASP A 349 15.00 -23.76 16.54
CA ASP A 349 15.95 -23.10 17.44
C ASP A 349 15.68 -21.60 17.55
N CYS A 350 15.28 -20.95 16.46
CA CYS A 350 14.85 -19.55 16.46
C CYS A 350 13.70 -19.32 17.45
N MET A 351 12.62 -20.11 17.35
CA MET A 351 11.44 -19.94 18.21
C MET A 351 11.69 -20.39 19.65
N LYS A 352 12.61 -21.33 19.88
CA LYS A 352 13.06 -21.70 21.22
C LYS A 352 13.83 -20.56 21.89
N ARG A 353 14.68 -19.86 21.14
CA ARG A 353 15.51 -18.76 21.65
C ARG A 353 14.75 -17.45 21.80
N TYR A 354 13.87 -17.14 20.84
CA TYR A 354 13.12 -15.89 20.77
C TYR A 354 11.61 -16.16 20.65
N PRO A 355 10.98 -16.73 21.69
CA PRO A 355 9.55 -17.07 21.67
C PRO A 355 8.64 -15.84 21.57
N ASP A 356 9.18 -14.63 21.80
CA ASP A 356 8.48 -13.36 21.72
C ASP A 356 8.78 -12.57 20.43
N ALA A 357 9.39 -13.19 19.42
CA ALA A 357 9.56 -12.61 18.10
C ALA A 357 8.20 -12.29 17.46
N THR A 358 8.04 -11.07 16.94
CA THR A 358 6.83 -10.64 16.22
C THR A 358 6.91 -11.01 14.74
N ASP A 359 8.11 -10.89 14.15
CA ASP A 359 8.36 -11.10 12.73
C ASP A 359 9.65 -11.91 12.56
N VAL A 360 9.57 -13.01 11.83
CA VAL A 360 10.71 -13.88 11.47
C VAL A 360 10.87 -13.85 9.96
N TYR A 361 12.02 -13.37 9.48
CA TYR A 361 12.37 -13.33 8.06
C TYR A 361 13.33 -14.48 7.75
N VAL A 362 12.94 -15.35 6.83
CA VAL A 362 13.70 -16.53 6.41
C VAL A 362 14.18 -16.31 4.98
N MET A 363 15.49 -16.20 4.78
CA MET A 363 16.10 -15.96 3.48
C MET A 363 16.81 -17.23 2.99
N CYS A 364 16.34 -17.85 1.92
CA CYS A 364 16.96 -19.06 1.36
C CYS A 364 16.83 -19.12 -0.16
N ASP A 365 17.55 -20.03 -0.81
CA ASP A 365 17.51 -20.17 -2.26
C ASP A 365 16.41 -21.10 -2.80
N GLY A 366 15.39 -21.39 -1.99
CA GLY A 366 14.22 -22.15 -2.40
C GLY A 366 14.13 -23.56 -1.85
N ASP A 367 15.15 -24.07 -1.18
CA ASP A 367 15.04 -25.38 -0.52
C ASP A 367 14.37 -25.24 0.85
N ILE A 368 13.16 -25.76 0.98
CA ILE A 368 12.37 -25.75 2.23
C ILE A 368 12.55 -27.03 3.05
N THR A 369 13.43 -27.94 2.66
CA THR A 369 13.74 -29.17 3.39
C THR A 369 14.18 -28.83 4.84
N PRO A 370 13.70 -29.58 5.86
CA PRO A 370 12.85 -30.77 5.83
C PRO A 370 11.34 -30.50 6.00
N PHE A 371 10.84 -29.28 5.82
CA PHE A 371 9.40 -29.05 5.79
C PHE A 371 8.81 -29.66 4.52
N VAL A 372 8.21 -30.85 4.65
CA VAL A 372 7.53 -31.51 3.54
C VAL A 372 6.19 -30.81 3.33
N ALA A 373 5.90 -30.36 2.12
CA ALA A 373 4.61 -29.81 1.72
C ALA A 373 3.50 -30.90 1.63
N SER A 374 3.42 -31.85 2.58
CA SER A 374 2.47 -32.99 2.68
C SER A 374 2.49 -33.95 1.46
N VAL A 375 2.42 -35.28 1.51
CA VAL A 375 1.83 -36.30 2.40
C VAL A 375 2.74 -37.55 2.26
N GLY A 376 3.20 -38.16 3.36
CA GLY A 376 3.77 -39.52 3.30
C GLY A 376 4.97 -39.87 4.19
N GLY A 377 5.60 -38.92 4.88
CA GLY A 377 6.67 -39.19 5.85
C GLY A 377 6.37 -38.46 7.16
N GLY A 378 6.69 -39.06 8.30
CA GLY A 378 6.34 -38.59 9.66
C GLY A 378 6.90 -37.22 10.10
N ALA A 379 7.29 -36.35 9.17
CA ALA A 379 7.60 -34.95 9.44
C ALA A 379 6.29 -34.16 9.61
N GLU A 380 6.24 -33.35 10.66
CA GLU A 380 5.12 -32.44 10.93
C GLU A 380 4.97 -31.41 9.80
N ASN A 381 3.73 -31.19 9.34
CA ASN A 381 3.40 -30.17 8.35
C ASN A 381 3.63 -28.76 8.92
N TRP A 382 4.18 -27.85 8.11
CA TRP A 382 4.38 -26.44 8.43
C TRP A 382 3.15 -25.78 9.08
N SER A 383 1.93 -26.09 8.64
CA SER A 383 0.69 -25.56 9.22
C SER A 383 0.50 -25.94 10.69
N SER A 384 0.79 -27.19 11.04
CA SER A 384 0.75 -27.69 12.43
C SER A 384 1.83 -27.00 13.27
N TYR A 385 3.05 -26.90 12.75
CA TYR A 385 4.14 -26.23 13.45
C TYR A 385 3.84 -24.75 13.70
N ARG A 386 3.38 -24.03 12.66
CA ARG A 386 3.00 -22.61 12.72
C ARG A 386 1.92 -22.33 13.74
N SER A 387 0.98 -23.26 13.98
CA SER A 387 -0.10 -23.09 14.96
C SER A 387 0.38 -22.85 16.39
N ARG A 388 1.61 -23.25 16.72
CA ARG A 388 2.24 -23.06 18.05
C ARG A 388 2.62 -21.62 18.33
N PHE A 389 2.78 -20.79 17.29
CA PHE A 389 3.28 -19.42 17.39
C PHE A 389 2.31 -18.40 16.79
N PRO A 390 1.04 -18.34 17.23
CA PRO A 390 -0.02 -17.59 16.55
C PRO A 390 0.30 -16.10 16.34
N LYS A 391 1.10 -15.51 17.23
CA LYS A 391 1.50 -14.08 17.20
C LYS A 391 2.66 -13.76 16.26
N THR A 392 3.46 -14.75 15.87
CA THR A 392 4.67 -14.54 15.08
C THR A 392 4.37 -14.64 13.59
N LYS A 393 4.74 -13.64 12.81
CA LYS A 393 4.62 -13.67 11.34
C LYS A 393 5.88 -14.25 10.73
N PHE A 394 5.74 -15.21 9.82
CA PHE A 394 6.87 -15.81 9.11
C PHE A 394 6.91 -15.30 7.68
N HIS A 395 7.92 -14.52 7.36
CA HIS A 395 8.20 -13.96 6.05
C HIS A 395 9.27 -14.80 5.36
N PHE A 396 9.12 -15.04 4.07
CA PHE A 396 10.07 -15.83 3.29
C PHE A 396 10.61 -15.00 2.13
N ILE A 397 11.93 -15.03 1.96
CA ILE A 397 12.66 -14.32 0.90
C ILE A 397 13.43 -15.35 0.09
N ALA A 398 12.98 -15.59 -1.14
CA ALA A 398 13.64 -16.52 -2.07
C ALA A 398 14.82 -15.84 -2.77
N LEU A 399 16.00 -16.46 -2.76
CA LEU A 399 17.25 -15.93 -3.32
C LEU A 399 17.64 -16.64 -4.63
N GLY A 400 17.69 -15.89 -5.73
CA GLY A 400 18.08 -16.36 -7.05
C GLY A 400 16.91 -16.88 -7.93
N ALA A 401 17.22 -17.13 -9.21
CA ALA A 401 16.24 -17.54 -10.22
C ALA A 401 15.82 -19.03 -10.16
N GLY A 402 16.54 -19.86 -9.40
CA GLY A 402 16.31 -21.32 -9.32
C GLY A 402 15.45 -21.77 -8.14
N ALA A 403 14.94 -20.84 -7.34
CA ALA A 403 14.24 -21.17 -6.10
C ALA A 403 12.89 -21.86 -6.36
N SER A 404 12.55 -22.85 -5.53
CA SER A 404 11.16 -23.34 -5.46
C SER A 404 10.29 -22.26 -4.81
N ILE A 405 9.77 -21.36 -5.65
CA ILE A 405 9.02 -20.17 -5.24
C ILE A 405 7.68 -20.57 -4.62
N GLU A 406 6.96 -21.52 -5.25
CA GLU A 406 5.61 -21.89 -4.83
C GLU A 406 5.55 -22.44 -3.39
N PRO A 407 6.44 -23.36 -2.96
CA PRO A 407 6.41 -23.84 -1.58
C PRO A 407 6.73 -22.75 -0.54
N MET A 408 7.69 -21.86 -0.82
CA MET A 408 8.00 -20.73 0.08
C MET A 408 6.85 -19.72 0.16
N GLU A 409 6.18 -19.44 -0.95
CA GLU A 409 5.00 -18.57 -0.97
C GLU A 409 3.85 -19.17 -0.16
N ALA A 410 3.63 -20.48 -0.28
CA ALA A 410 2.65 -21.20 0.53
C ALA A 410 3.01 -21.17 2.03
N MET A 411 4.29 -21.31 2.38
CA MET A 411 4.76 -21.21 3.76
C MET A 411 4.59 -19.81 4.33
N ALA A 412 4.92 -18.76 3.57
CA ALA A 412 4.71 -17.37 3.99
C ALA A 412 3.23 -17.06 4.22
N THR A 413 2.37 -17.51 3.31
CA THR A 413 0.92 -17.36 3.40
C THR A 413 0.38 -18.05 4.65
N THR A 414 0.76 -19.30 4.88
CA THR A 414 0.41 -20.06 6.10
C THR A 414 0.98 -19.39 7.35
N GLY A 415 2.16 -18.80 7.23
CA GLY A 415 2.87 -18.09 8.28
C GLY A 415 2.25 -16.76 8.70
N GLY A 416 1.26 -16.25 7.95
CA GLY A 416 0.69 -14.92 8.13
C GLY A 416 1.68 -13.79 7.80
N GLY A 417 2.75 -14.10 7.07
CA GLY A 417 3.78 -13.15 6.66
C GLY A 417 3.69 -12.80 5.17
N MET A 418 4.81 -12.34 4.62
CA MET A 418 4.94 -11.94 3.22
C MET A 418 5.99 -12.80 2.52
N PHE A 419 5.74 -13.10 1.25
CA PHE A 419 6.72 -13.70 0.36
C PHE A 419 7.40 -12.61 -0.49
N THR A 420 8.72 -12.68 -0.66
CA THR A 420 9.49 -11.82 -1.56
C THR A 420 10.44 -12.68 -2.38
N HIS A 421 10.59 -12.36 -3.67
CA HIS A 421 11.57 -13.01 -4.54
C HIS A 421 12.68 -12.03 -4.89
N ALA A 422 13.92 -12.46 -4.67
CA ALA A 422 15.16 -11.74 -4.91
C ALA A 422 15.89 -12.38 -6.10
N THR A 423 16.04 -11.66 -7.21
CA THR A 423 16.75 -12.15 -8.40
C THR A 423 18.02 -11.37 -8.68
#